data_AF-A0A9W9W001-F1
#
_entry.id   AF-A0A9W9W001-F1
#
_cell.length_a   1.000
_cell.length_b   1.000
_cell.length_c   1.000
_cell.angle_alpha   90.00
_cell.angle_beta   90.00
_cell.angle_gamma   90.00
#
_symmetry.space_group_name_H-M   'P 1'
#
loop_
_entity.id
_entity.type
_entity.pdbx_description
1 polymer ?
#
loop_
_entity_poly.entity_id
_entity_poly.type
_entity_poly.pdbx_seq_one_letter_code
_entity_poly.pdbx_strand_id
1 'polypeptide(L)'
;MVSVKYRPNILLLSLSGLESFDDVYKPLISRLLDISYLTRVRTASAALKEIDSTKFKAVIVTDEGLAEPENQVAMVRLKTYIESGGLVVVGLQLSTFVRQDRFKAFFKAFDLTWVSGSYQVSPICFVPSSTFPRSLKPSSLPGPRTVNARHVQNSKPHERMFVSIPNPKRHNDAETGRVAGSGAALA
;
A
#
# COMPACT_ATOMS: atom_id res chain seq x y z
N MET A 1 -19.81 -19.74 28.18
CA MET A 1 -20.24 -19.33 26.81
C MET A 1 -19.01 -19.29 25.93
N VAL A 2 -18.96 -20.13 24.89
CA VAL A 2 -17.87 -20.09 23.90
C VAL A 2 -18.13 -18.88 23.00
N SER A 3 -17.25 -17.89 23.02
CA SER A 3 -17.32 -16.76 22.08
C SER A 3 -17.13 -17.30 20.66
N VAL A 4 -18.17 -17.20 19.83
CA VAL A 4 -18.06 -17.49 18.39
C VAL A 4 -17.04 -16.49 17.83
N LYS A 5 -15.83 -16.98 17.50
CA LYS A 5 -14.81 -16.17 16.84
C LYS A 5 -15.33 -15.75 15.46
N TYR A 6 -15.80 -14.52 15.35
CA TYR A 6 -16.11 -13.92 14.05
C TYR A 6 -14.84 -13.87 13.20
N ARG A 7 -14.82 -14.61 12.09
CA ARG A 7 -13.75 -14.56 11.09
C ARG A 7 -14.23 -13.69 9.91
N PRO A 8 -13.60 -12.52 9.64
CA PRO A 8 -13.96 -11.69 8.52
C PRO A 8 -13.64 -12.35 7.17
N ASN A 9 -14.39 -12.02 6.13
CA ASN A 9 -14.01 -12.29 4.75
C ASN A 9 -13.02 -11.22 4.26
N ILE A 10 -11.91 -11.63 3.63
CA ILE A 10 -10.95 -10.76 2.98
C ILE A 10 -10.77 -11.22 1.53
N LEU A 11 -10.80 -10.27 0.60
CA LEU A 11 -10.57 -10.52 -0.82
C LEU A 11 -9.13 -10.17 -1.18
N LEU A 12 -8.42 -11.06 -1.88
CA LEU A 12 -7.14 -10.81 -2.52
C LEU A 12 -7.34 -10.63 -4.02
N LEU A 13 -7.02 -9.45 -4.55
CA LEU A 13 -7.03 -9.16 -5.98
C LEU A 13 -5.62 -9.39 -6.56
N SER A 14 -5.45 -10.50 -7.29
CA SER A 14 -4.17 -10.90 -7.88
C SER A 14 -4.27 -11.09 -9.40
N LEU A 15 -4.37 -9.98 -10.15
CA LEU A 15 -4.72 -10.01 -11.56
C LEU A 15 -3.53 -10.27 -12.49
N SER A 16 -2.29 -10.00 -12.05
CA SER A 16 -1.08 -10.37 -12.79
C SER A 16 -0.64 -11.81 -12.56
N GLY A 17 -0.91 -12.36 -11.37
CA GLY A 17 -0.75 -13.79 -11.10
C GLY A 17 0.69 -14.31 -11.11
N LEU A 18 1.67 -13.54 -10.61
CA LEU A 18 3.07 -14.00 -10.51
C LEU A 18 3.18 -15.30 -9.68
N GLU A 19 3.82 -16.32 -10.25
CA GLU A 19 3.91 -17.68 -9.67
C GLU A 19 4.55 -17.68 -8.28
N SER A 20 5.54 -16.81 -8.05
CA SER A 20 6.26 -16.72 -6.77
C SER A 20 5.49 -16.05 -5.63
N PHE A 21 4.28 -15.52 -5.88
CA PHE A 21 3.52 -14.79 -4.87
C PHE A 21 3.29 -15.61 -3.60
N ASP A 22 2.83 -16.85 -3.75
CA ASP A 22 2.44 -17.67 -2.61
C ASP A 22 3.66 -18.06 -1.77
N ASP A 23 4.83 -18.26 -2.37
CA ASP A 23 6.08 -18.57 -1.67
C ASP A 23 6.61 -17.34 -0.91
N VAL A 24 6.67 -16.19 -1.57
CA VAL A 24 7.20 -14.94 -0.98
C VAL A 24 6.32 -14.46 0.17
N TYR A 25 4.99 -14.57 0.03
CA TYR A 25 4.04 -14.07 1.02
C TYR A 25 3.43 -15.17 1.89
N LYS A 26 3.93 -16.41 1.83
CA LYS A 26 3.44 -17.55 2.64
C LYS A 26 3.22 -17.19 4.10
N PRO A 27 4.18 -16.55 4.83
CA PRO A 27 3.97 -16.23 6.24
C PRO A 27 2.82 -15.25 6.49
N LEU A 28 2.61 -14.29 5.58
CA LEU A 28 1.50 -13.33 5.64
C LEU A 28 0.17 -14.02 5.36
N ILE A 29 0.11 -14.82 4.29
CA ILE A 29 -1.10 -15.54 3.87
C ILE A 29 -1.54 -16.52 4.96
N SER A 30 -0.61 -17.29 5.54
CA SER A 30 -0.92 -18.20 6.65
C SER A 30 -1.52 -17.47 7.85
N ARG A 31 -0.92 -16.34 8.27
CA ARG A 31 -1.46 -15.54 9.38
C ARG A 31 -2.85 -14.96 9.09
N LEU A 32 -3.10 -14.58 7.84
CA LEU A 32 -4.43 -14.12 7.43
C LEU A 32 -5.45 -15.26 7.47
N LEU A 33 -5.11 -16.46 6.99
CA LEU A 33 -5.98 -17.65 7.05
C LEU A 33 -6.32 -18.08 8.49
N ASP A 34 -5.41 -17.87 9.44
CA ASP A 34 -5.65 -18.17 10.85
C ASP A 34 -6.80 -17.33 11.45
N ILE A 35 -7.01 -16.13 10.91
CA ILE A 35 -7.92 -15.13 11.47
C ILE A 35 -9.08 -14.75 10.56
N SER A 36 -9.10 -15.18 9.29
CA SER A 36 -10.06 -14.73 8.28
C SER A 36 -10.40 -15.83 7.27
N TYR A 37 -11.46 -15.63 6.50
CA TYR A 37 -11.72 -16.37 5.27
C TYR A 37 -11.12 -15.59 4.10
N LEU A 38 -10.20 -16.21 3.37
CA LEU A 38 -9.55 -15.60 2.22
C LEU A 38 -10.17 -16.09 0.91
N THR A 39 -10.65 -15.15 0.10
CA THR A 39 -10.99 -15.38 -1.30
C THR A 39 -9.90 -14.73 -2.15
N ARG A 40 -9.31 -15.46 -3.10
CA ARG A 40 -8.35 -14.89 -4.06
C ARG A 40 -8.92 -14.98 -5.46
N VAL A 41 -8.93 -13.86 -6.18
CA VAL A 41 -9.38 -13.78 -7.57
C VAL A 41 -8.23 -13.39 -8.48
N ARG A 42 -8.24 -13.91 -9.71
CA ARG A 42 -7.16 -13.74 -10.69
C ARG A 42 -7.61 -13.11 -12.00
N THR A 43 -8.87 -12.72 -12.10
CA THR A 43 -9.42 -12.06 -13.30
C THR A 43 -10.30 -10.88 -12.89
N ALA A 44 -10.40 -9.86 -13.76
CA ALA A 44 -11.29 -8.74 -13.52
C ALA A 44 -12.75 -9.18 -13.40
N SER A 45 -13.21 -10.13 -14.22
CA SER A 45 -14.58 -10.65 -14.16
C SER A 45 -14.91 -11.32 -12.83
N ALA A 46 -13.98 -12.13 -12.29
CA ALA A 46 -14.14 -12.73 -10.97
C ALA A 46 -14.10 -11.67 -9.87
N ALA A 47 -13.22 -10.67 -9.98
CA ALA A 47 -13.16 -9.56 -9.02
C ALA A 47 -14.48 -8.79 -8.94
N LEU A 48 -15.08 -8.45 -10.09
CA LEU A 48 -16.38 -7.78 -10.15
C LEU A 48 -17.46 -8.62 -9.46
N LYS A 49 -17.56 -9.90 -9.83
CA LYS A 49 -18.54 -10.81 -9.24
C LYS A 49 -18.39 -10.92 -7.72
N GLU A 50 -17.17 -11.08 -7.22
CA GLU A 50 -16.93 -11.21 -5.78
C GLU A 50 -17.26 -9.93 -5.02
N ILE A 51 -16.80 -8.77 -5.51
CA ILE A 51 -17.07 -7.46 -4.88
C ILE A 51 -18.59 -7.19 -4.80
N ASP A 52 -19.36 -7.65 -5.78
CA ASP A 52 -20.82 -7.44 -5.84
C ASP A 52 -21.61 -8.39 -4.94
N SER A 53 -21.12 -9.62 -4.77
CA SER A 53 -21.86 -10.69 -4.09
C SER A 53 -21.51 -10.84 -2.62
N THR A 54 -20.32 -10.41 -2.21
CA THR A 54 -19.80 -10.68 -0.87
C THR A 54 -19.41 -9.41 -0.14
N LYS A 55 -19.87 -9.29 1.12
CA LYS A 55 -19.40 -8.23 2.02
C LYS A 55 -18.04 -8.59 2.61
N PHE A 56 -16.98 -8.04 2.03
CA PHE A 56 -15.63 -8.15 2.56
C PHE A 56 -15.36 -7.13 3.67
N LYS A 57 -14.58 -7.54 4.67
CA LYS A 57 -14.04 -6.64 5.70
C LYS A 57 -12.92 -5.76 5.13
N ALA A 58 -12.16 -6.31 4.20
CA ALA A 58 -11.11 -5.62 3.47
C ALA A 58 -10.87 -6.30 2.11
N VAL A 59 -10.42 -5.50 1.15
CA VAL A 59 -9.87 -5.98 -0.13
C VAL A 59 -8.39 -5.63 -0.16
N ILE A 60 -7.54 -6.59 -0.51
CA ILE A 60 -6.09 -6.40 -0.62
C ILE A 60 -5.72 -6.50 -2.11
N VAL A 61 -5.23 -5.41 -2.68
CA VAL A 61 -4.64 -5.38 -4.03
C VAL A 61 -3.21 -5.88 -3.93
N THR A 62 -2.92 -7.02 -4.55
CA THR A 62 -1.67 -7.74 -4.33
C THR A 62 -0.61 -7.48 -5.39
N ASP A 63 -1.02 -7.15 -6.62
CA ASP A 63 -0.14 -6.98 -7.77
C ASP A 63 -0.58 -5.81 -8.66
N GLU A 64 0.29 -5.49 -9.62
CA GLU A 64 0.14 -4.38 -10.55
C GLU A 64 -0.96 -4.58 -11.59
N GLY A 65 -1.52 -5.79 -11.72
CA GLY A 65 -2.51 -6.09 -12.75
C GLY A 65 -3.74 -5.21 -12.67
N LEU A 66 -4.14 -4.78 -11.46
CA LEU A 66 -5.25 -3.82 -11.31
C LEU A 66 -4.95 -2.44 -11.93
N ALA A 67 -3.68 -2.05 -12.03
CA ALA A 67 -3.26 -0.79 -12.65
C ALA A 67 -3.22 -0.85 -14.19
N GLU A 68 -3.40 -2.03 -14.78
CA GLU A 68 -3.41 -2.19 -16.24
C GLU A 68 -4.72 -1.70 -16.87
N PRO A 69 -4.66 -1.06 -18.07
CA PRO A 69 -5.85 -0.49 -18.71
C PRO A 69 -6.98 -1.48 -18.96
N GLU A 70 -6.65 -2.74 -19.25
CA GLU A 70 -7.65 -3.78 -19.53
C GLU A 70 -8.49 -4.10 -18.29
N ASN A 71 -7.98 -3.79 -17.10
CA ASN A 71 -8.65 -4.00 -15.82
C ASN A 71 -9.34 -2.72 -15.28
N GLN A 72 -9.50 -1.68 -16.10
CA GLN A 72 -10.11 -0.40 -15.70
C GLN A 72 -11.52 -0.56 -15.11
N VAL A 73 -12.31 -1.53 -15.58
CA VAL A 73 -13.64 -1.81 -15.03
C VAL A 73 -13.55 -2.29 -13.58
N ALA A 74 -12.59 -3.17 -13.27
CA ALA A 74 -12.36 -3.63 -11.90
C ALA A 74 -11.85 -2.47 -11.00
N MET A 75 -11.03 -1.57 -11.55
CA MET A 75 -10.58 -0.36 -10.85
C MET A 75 -11.74 0.55 -10.45
N VAL A 76 -12.63 0.87 -11.41
CA VAL A 76 -13.82 1.70 -11.17
C VAL A 76 -14.68 1.05 -10.09
N ARG A 77 -14.88 -0.27 -10.16
CA ARG A 77 -15.67 -0.97 -9.16
C ARG A 77 -15.03 -0.93 -7.76
N LEU A 78 -13.71 -1.08 -7.68
CA LEU A 78 -12.98 -0.96 -6.43
C LEU A 78 -13.09 0.45 -5.83
N LYS A 79 -13.07 1.49 -6.67
CA LYS A 79 -13.34 2.88 -6.24
C LYS A 79 -14.74 3.00 -5.64
N THR A 80 -15.78 2.48 -6.29
CA THR A 80 -17.14 2.48 -5.73
C THR A 80 -17.23 1.73 -4.40
N TYR A 81 -16.49 0.62 -4.25
CA TYR A 81 -16.41 -0.11 -2.99
C TYR A 81 -15.82 0.76 -1.87
N ILE A 82 -14.76 1.52 -2.14
CA ILE A 82 -14.16 2.47 -1.19
C ILE A 82 -15.15 3.60 -0.84
N GLU A 83 -15.77 4.21 -1.84
CA GLU A 83 -16.75 5.29 -1.66
C GLU A 83 -17.97 4.85 -0.82
N SER A 84 -18.30 3.55 -0.86
CA SER A 84 -19.35 2.95 -0.04
C SER A 84 -18.88 2.59 1.40
N GLY A 85 -17.70 3.04 1.81
CA GLY A 85 -17.11 2.79 3.13
C GLY A 85 -16.31 1.49 3.24
N GLY A 86 -15.99 0.86 2.10
CA GLY A 86 -15.14 -0.32 2.04
C GLY A 86 -13.68 -0.01 2.35
N LEU A 87 -12.95 -0.99 2.89
CA LEU A 87 -11.52 -0.86 3.18
C LEU A 87 -10.70 -1.55 2.09
N VAL A 88 -9.80 -0.79 1.46
CA VAL A 88 -8.85 -1.33 0.49
C VAL A 88 -7.42 -1.11 1.00
N VAL A 89 -6.62 -2.17 0.94
CA VAL A 89 -5.18 -2.15 1.22
C VAL A 89 -4.44 -2.39 -0.09
N VAL A 90 -3.54 -1.49 -0.46
CA VAL A 90 -2.73 -1.60 -1.67
C VAL A 90 -1.28 -1.87 -1.27
N GLY A 91 -0.67 -2.95 -1.77
CA GLY A 91 0.70 -3.29 -1.41
C GLY A 91 1.24 -4.52 -2.11
N LEU A 92 2.20 -5.18 -1.46
CA LEU A 92 2.85 -6.40 -1.95
C LEU A 92 3.53 -6.16 -3.31
N GLN A 93 3.26 -7.00 -4.31
CA GLN A 93 3.90 -6.95 -5.62
C GLN A 93 3.59 -5.66 -6.39
N LEU A 94 2.42 -5.05 -6.19
CA LEU A 94 2.07 -3.79 -6.87
C LEU A 94 3.16 -2.73 -6.65
N SER A 95 3.59 -2.55 -5.40
CA SER A 95 4.60 -1.55 -5.04
C SER A 95 5.96 -1.76 -5.71
N THR A 96 6.23 -2.98 -6.18
CA THR A 96 7.50 -3.37 -6.80
C THR A 96 7.39 -3.30 -8.33
N PHE A 97 6.34 -3.87 -8.92
CA PHE A 97 6.28 -4.14 -10.36
C PHE A 97 5.46 -3.13 -11.17
N VAL A 98 4.63 -2.30 -10.53
CA VAL A 98 3.87 -1.29 -11.28
C VAL A 98 4.81 -0.29 -11.96
N ARG A 99 4.54 -0.04 -13.25
CA ARG A 99 5.27 0.96 -14.04
C ARG A 99 5.04 2.37 -13.49
N GLN A 100 6.00 3.27 -13.67
CA GLN A 100 5.92 4.63 -13.09
C GLN A 100 4.71 5.44 -13.58
N ASP A 101 4.41 5.37 -14.87
CA ASP A 101 3.23 5.99 -15.50
C ASP A 101 1.93 5.43 -14.91
N ARG A 102 1.87 4.11 -14.73
CA ARG A 102 0.73 3.40 -14.14
C ARG A 102 0.58 3.67 -12.64
N PHE A 103 1.66 3.77 -11.88
CA PHE A 103 1.64 4.13 -10.45
C PHE A 103 0.91 5.46 -10.24
N LYS A 104 1.34 6.49 -10.98
CA LYS A 104 0.74 7.83 -10.88
C LYS A 104 -0.73 7.80 -11.27
N ALA A 105 -1.08 7.13 -12.37
CA ALA A 105 -2.47 7.01 -12.82
C ALA A 105 -3.35 6.27 -11.80
N PHE A 106 -2.84 5.18 -11.22
CA PHE A 106 -3.50 4.38 -10.20
C PHE A 106 -3.88 5.22 -8.99
N PHE A 107 -2.91 5.88 -8.36
CA PHE A 107 -3.18 6.67 -7.15
C PHE A 107 -4.00 7.93 -7.43
N LYS A 108 -3.85 8.54 -8.61
CA LYS A 108 -4.71 9.64 -9.05
C LYS A 108 -6.19 9.24 -9.13
N ALA A 109 -6.51 7.98 -9.46
CA ALA A 109 -7.89 7.50 -9.48
C ALA A 109 -8.59 7.59 -8.10
N PHE A 110 -7.80 7.61 -7.02
CA PHE A 110 -8.23 7.74 -5.63
C PHE A 110 -7.91 9.14 -5.05
N ASP A 111 -7.76 10.15 -5.90
CA ASP A 111 -7.48 11.55 -5.51
C ASP A 111 -6.17 11.73 -4.71
N LEU A 112 -5.24 10.77 -4.85
CA LEU A 112 -3.91 10.83 -4.27
C LEU A 112 -2.93 11.37 -5.31
N THR A 113 -2.18 12.41 -4.95
CA THR A 113 -1.19 13.05 -5.82
C THR A 113 0.15 12.30 -5.88
N TRP A 114 0.17 11.04 -5.43
CA TRP A 114 1.38 10.26 -5.25
C TRP A 114 2.06 9.96 -6.58
N VAL A 115 3.38 10.05 -6.57
CA VAL A 115 4.22 9.72 -7.73
C VAL A 115 5.28 8.72 -7.30
N SER A 116 5.62 7.79 -8.20
CA SER A 116 6.72 6.85 -7.96
C SER A 116 8.03 7.60 -7.87
N GLY A 117 8.75 7.42 -6.76
CA GLY A 117 10.16 7.76 -6.64
C GLY A 117 11.06 6.59 -7.04
N SER A 118 12.33 6.69 -6.66
CA SER A 118 13.34 5.66 -6.87
C SER A 118 13.08 4.40 -6.03
N TYR A 119 13.42 3.25 -6.60
CA TYR A 119 13.46 1.98 -5.90
C TYR A 119 14.90 1.75 -5.43
N GLN A 120 15.14 1.86 -4.12
CA GLN A 120 16.48 1.76 -3.57
C GLN A 120 16.49 1.28 -2.13
N VAL A 121 17.68 0.86 -1.70
CA VAL A 121 17.96 0.54 -0.30
C VAL A 121 18.19 1.84 0.47
N SER A 122 17.33 2.11 1.45
CA SER A 122 17.36 3.33 2.26
C SER A 122 17.16 3.03 3.74
N PRO A 123 17.85 3.74 4.66
CA PRO A 123 17.46 3.76 6.06
C PRO A 123 16.12 4.49 6.20
N ILE A 124 15.20 3.92 6.96
CA ILE A 124 13.88 4.48 7.25
C ILE A 124 13.66 4.62 8.75
N CYS A 125 12.85 5.61 9.14
CA CYS A 125 12.32 5.75 10.50
C CYS A 125 10.81 5.95 10.49
N PHE A 126 10.17 5.57 11.60
CA PHE A 126 8.74 5.80 11.83
C PHE A 126 8.46 7.29 12.09
N VAL A 127 7.34 7.79 11.57
CA VAL A 127 6.85 9.16 11.79
C VAL A 127 5.72 9.16 12.82
N PRO A 128 5.94 9.67 14.05
CA PRO A 128 4.93 9.65 15.11
C PRO A 128 3.65 10.45 14.78
N SER A 129 3.74 11.46 13.92
CA SER A 129 2.61 12.28 13.48
C SER A 129 1.80 11.66 12.32
N SER A 130 2.11 10.43 11.92
CA SER A 130 1.37 9.72 10.86
C SER A 130 -0.03 9.31 11.31
N THR A 131 -0.98 9.30 10.38
CA THR A 131 -2.33 8.77 10.64
C THR A 131 -2.30 7.26 10.49
N PHE A 132 -2.54 6.52 11.57
CA PHE A 132 -2.67 5.06 11.55
C PHE A 132 -3.83 4.60 12.45
N PRO A 133 -4.38 3.38 12.23
CA PRO A 133 -5.48 2.85 13.04
C PRO A 133 -5.20 2.95 14.55
N ARG A 134 -6.18 3.47 15.33
CA ARG A 134 -6.06 3.63 16.79
C ARG A 134 -5.69 2.35 17.55
N SER A 135 -5.99 1.19 16.97
CA SER A 135 -5.67 -0.13 17.52
C SER A 135 -4.18 -0.50 17.44
N LEU A 136 -3.40 0.17 16.58
CA LEU A 136 -1.96 -0.02 16.49
C LEU A 136 -1.27 0.84 17.54
N LYS A 137 -0.26 0.26 18.19
CA LYS A 137 0.62 1.00 19.10
C LYS A 137 1.89 1.38 18.33
N PRO A 138 2.38 2.63 18.37
CA PRO A 138 3.66 3.00 17.79
C PRO A 138 4.79 2.06 18.18
N SER A 139 4.79 1.57 19.42
CA SER A 139 5.79 0.62 19.93
C SER A 139 5.74 -0.78 19.29
N SER A 140 4.66 -1.14 18.60
CA SER A 140 4.57 -2.38 17.83
C SER A 140 5.14 -2.27 16.41
N LEU A 141 5.45 -1.04 15.97
CA LEU A 141 6.05 -0.81 14.66
C LEU A 141 7.57 -0.99 14.74
N PRO A 142 8.21 -1.43 13.65
CA PRO A 142 9.66 -1.56 13.62
C PRO A 142 10.33 -0.21 13.86
N GLY A 143 11.38 -0.21 14.68
CA GLY A 143 12.28 0.93 14.84
C GLY A 143 13.06 1.24 13.56
N PRO A 144 13.99 2.21 13.63
CA PRO A 144 14.83 2.58 12.50
C PRO A 144 15.54 1.35 11.90
N ARG A 145 15.45 1.18 10.58
CA ARG A 145 16.06 0.05 9.86
C ARG A 145 16.31 0.38 8.39
N THR A 146 17.12 -0.43 7.73
CA THR A 146 17.35 -0.34 6.30
C THR A 146 16.40 -1.27 5.54
N VAL A 147 15.73 -0.76 4.50
CA VAL A 147 14.84 -1.56 3.64
C VAL A 147 15.11 -1.27 2.18
N ASN A 148 14.88 -2.26 1.32
CA ASN A 148 14.75 -2.05 -0.11
C ASN A 148 13.28 -1.71 -0.41
N ALA A 149 13.00 -0.48 -0.87
CA ALA A 149 11.63 -0.03 -1.08
C ALA A 149 11.53 0.99 -2.22
N ARG A 150 10.35 1.06 -2.83
CA ARG A 150 9.96 2.17 -3.69
C ARG A 150 9.65 3.39 -2.84
N HIS A 151 10.29 4.51 -3.14
CA HIS A 151 9.96 5.79 -2.51
C HIS A 151 8.69 6.36 -3.15
N VAL A 152 7.91 7.11 -2.37
CA VAL A 152 6.70 7.79 -2.85
C VAL A 152 6.87 9.30 -2.68
N GLN A 153 6.70 10.04 -3.76
CA GLN A 153 6.76 11.49 -3.79
C GLN A 153 5.34 12.08 -3.71
N ASN A 154 5.24 13.37 -3.34
CA ASN A 154 3.99 14.12 -3.27
C ASN A 154 2.91 13.55 -2.33
N SER A 155 3.28 12.65 -1.41
CA SER A 155 2.43 12.28 -0.28
C SER A 155 2.39 13.41 0.75
N LYS A 156 1.26 13.61 1.42
CA LYS A 156 1.12 14.58 2.50
C LYS A 156 1.83 14.06 3.76
N PRO A 157 2.30 14.93 4.67
CA PRO A 157 3.01 14.48 5.87
C PRO A 157 2.27 13.43 6.71
N HIS A 158 0.95 13.56 6.89
CA HIS A 158 0.14 12.62 7.67
C HIS A 158 -0.10 11.27 6.98
N GLU A 159 0.15 11.17 5.67
CA GLU A 159 0.02 9.93 4.88
C GLU A 159 1.27 9.04 5.01
N ARG A 160 2.37 9.55 5.58
CA ARG A 160 3.68 8.88 5.61
C ARG A 160 3.89 8.19 6.95
N MET A 161 3.83 6.86 6.99
CA MET A 161 4.19 6.10 8.21
C MET A 161 5.71 5.97 8.39
N PHE A 162 6.45 5.84 7.30
CA PHE A 162 7.90 5.75 7.29
C PHE A 162 8.50 6.75 6.31
N VAL A 163 9.61 7.37 6.68
CA VAL A 163 10.38 8.28 5.81
C VAL A 163 11.84 7.87 5.78
N SER A 164 12.51 8.17 4.67
CA SER A 164 13.95 7.93 4.54
C SER A 164 14.71 8.89 5.44
N ILE A 165 15.69 8.36 6.17
CA ILE A 165 16.64 9.16 6.93
C ILE A 165 17.68 9.68 5.93
N PRO A 166 17.89 11.00 5.77
CA PRO A 166 18.93 11.52 4.91
C PRO A 166 20.29 10.94 5.33
N ASN A 167 21.00 10.30 4.40
CA ASN A 167 22.35 9.86 4.66
C ASN A 167 23.29 11.06 4.45
N PRO A 168 23.99 11.56 5.50
CA PRO A 168 24.89 12.71 5.36
C PRO A 168 26.07 12.46 4.41
N LYS A 169 26.30 11.21 3.96
CA LYS A 169 27.41 10.83 3.07
C LYS A 169 27.06 10.70 1.57
N ARG A 170 25.83 10.98 1.15
CA ARG A 170 25.47 11.07 -0.28
C ARG A 170 25.28 12.54 -0.68
N HIS A 171 26.36 13.30 -0.57
CA HIS A 171 26.52 14.55 -1.30
C HIS A 171 27.22 14.20 -2.62
N ASN A 172 26.65 14.63 -3.74
CA ASN A 172 27.01 14.30 -5.13
C ASN A 172 26.14 13.20 -5.74
N ASP A 173 24.88 13.56 -6.02
CA ASP A 173 24.31 13.43 -7.35
C ASP A 173 23.17 14.44 -7.44
N ALA A 174 23.21 15.30 -8.46
CA ALA A 174 22.35 16.45 -8.60
C ALA A 174 20.88 16.03 -8.79
N GLU A 175 20.01 16.41 -7.86
CA GLU A 175 18.61 16.68 -8.19
C GLU A 175 18.08 17.83 -7.34
N THR A 176 17.85 18.93 -8.04
CA THR A 176 17.26 20.19 -7.61
C THR A 176 15.91 19.94 -6.94
N GLY A 177 15.85 20.13 -5.62
CA GLY A 177 14.62 19.98 -4.83
C GLY A 177 14.68 20.78 -3.54
N ARG A 178 14.86 22.10 -3.66
CA ARG A 178 14.71 23.15 -2.64
C ARG A 178 15.02 22.74 -1.19
N VAL A 179 16.26 23.02 -0.80
CA VAL A 179 16.61 23.44 0.55
C VAL A 179 15.80 24.70 0.86
N ALA A 180 14.84 24.61 1.78
CA ALA A 180 14.36 25.79 2.48
C ALA A 180 15.15 25.90 3.78
N GLY A 181 16.30 26.55 3.69
CA GLY A 181 16.82 27.30 4.82
C GLY A 181 15.90 28.48 5.04
N SER A 182 15.36 28.60 6.25
CA SER A 182 15.10 29.90 6.84
C SER A 182 15.37 29.75 8.33
N GLY A 183 16.56 30.18 8.72
CA GLY A 183 16.76 30.63 10.08
C GLY A 183 16.07 31.98 10.23
N ALA A 184 15.17 32.07 11.19
CA ALA A 184 14.99 33.27 12.00
C ALA A 184 14.34 32.82 13.31
N ALA A 185 15.15 32.81 14.37
CA ALA A 185 14.63 32.95 15.72
C ALA A 185 14.14 34.40 15.90
N LEU A 186 13.05 34.60 16.64
CA LEU A 186 12.99 35.45 17.84
C LEU A 186 11.52 35.74 18.24
N ALA A 187 11.31 35.64 19.56
CA ALA A 187 10.15 36.01 20.39
C ALA A 187 8.85 35.20 20.21
#